data_AF-A0A952WVV0-F1
#
_entry.id   AF-A0A952WVV0-F1
#
_cell.length_a   1.000
_cell.length_b   1.000
_cell.length_c   1.000
_cell.angle_alpha   90.00
_cell.angle_beta   90.00
_cell.angle_gamma   90.00
#
_symmetry.space_group_name_H-M   'P 1'
#
loop_
_entity.id
_entity.type
_entity.pdbx_description
1 polymer ?
#
loop_
_entity_poly.entity_id
_entity_poly.type
_entity_poly.pdbx_seq_one_letter_code
_entity_poly.pdbx_strand_id
1 'polypeptide(L)'
;MNEQDFTAKLTDLMQQLDGLPSPAREQLQALAHDTRDRHSRMKKTVNELQEALDYLRLSVKYLVFDLEATRRENQYLRKMLENKHGGNDRPREDEHD
;
A
#
# COMPACT_ATOMS: atom_id res chain seq x y z
N MET A 1 -8.71 7.81 19.85
CA MET A 1 -8.90 6.93 21.02
C MET A 1 -8.07 5.69 20.76
N ASN A 2 -7.07 5.40 21.61
CA ASN A 2 -6.19 4.26 21.37
C ASN A 2 -6.90 2.97 21.77
N GLU A 3 -6.46 1.83 21.23
CA GLU A 3 -7.10 0.54 21.49
C GLU A 3 -6.99 0.10 22.95
N GLN A 4 -5.93 0.53 23.61
CA GLN A 4 -5.76 0.37 25.05
C GLN A 4 -6.88 1.10 25.81
N ASP A 5 -7.24 2.33 25.39
CA ASP A 5 -8.33 3.10 25.99
C ASP A 5 -9.70 2.45 25.74
N PHE A 6 -9.93 1.94 24.54
CA PHE A 6 -11.17 1.23 24.20
C PHE A 6 -11.33 -0.03 25.03
N THR A 7 -10.27 -0.84 25.11
CA THR A 7 -10.26 -2.10 25.87
C THR A 7 -10.45 -1.82 27.35
N ALA A 8 -9.73 -0.84 27.91
CA ALA A 8 -9.86 -0.45 29.31
C ALA A 8 -11.27 -0.01 29.67
N LYS A 9 -11.89 0.85 28.85
CA LYS A 9 -13.28 1.29 29.08
C LYS A 9 -14.30 0.17 28.91
N LEU A 10 -14.08 -0.75 27.97
CA LEU A 10 -14.96 -1.90 27.80
C LEU A 10 -14.87 -2.85 29.00
N THR A 11 -13.67 -3.10 29.51
CA THR A 11 -13.46 -3.93 30.70
C THR A 11 -14.09 -3.29 31.94
N ASP A 12 -13.92 -1.98 32.13
CA ASP A 12 -14.56 -1.23 33.22
C ASP A 12 -16.10 -1.31 33.12
N LEU A 13 -16.66 -1.12 31.91
CA LEU A 13 -18.09 -1.29 31.66
C LEU A 13 -18.57 -2.71 32.00
N MET A 14 -17.81 -3.75 31.62
CA MET A 14 -18.16 -5.13 31.93
C MET A 14 -18.13 -5.42 33.45
N GLN A 15 -17.18 -4.84 34.19
CA GLN A 15 -17.14 -4.94 35.66
C GLN A 15 -18.34 -4.25 36.33
N GLN A 16 -18.76 -3.08 35.80
CA GLN A 16 -19.94 -2.38 36.31
C GLN A 16 -21.24 -3.15 36.05
N LEU A 17 -21.30 -3.94 34.98
CA LEU A 17 -22.46 -4.78 34.65
C LEU A 17 -22.66 -5.96 35.63
N ASP A 18 -21.60 -6.45 36.29
CA ASP A 18 -21.67 -7.55 37.26
C ASP A 18 -22.47 -7.21 38.54
N GLY A 19 -22.81 -5.94 38.77
CA GLY A 19 -23.67 -5.49 39.87
C GLY A 19 -25.18 -5.51 39.59
N LEU A 20 -25.62 -5.70 38.33
CA LEU A 20 -27.03 -5.52 37.93
C LEU A 20 -27.90 -6.77 38.10
N PRO A 21 -29.17 -6.70 38.54
CA PRO A 21 -30.07 -7.86 38.58
C PRO A 21 -30.38 -8.43 37.18
N SER A 22 -30.58 -9.75 37.05
CA SER A 22 -31.07 -10.38 35.81
C SER A 22 -32.49 -9.89 35.49
N PRO A 23 -32.90 -9.66 34.23
CA PRO A 23 -32.36 -10.07 32.91
C PRO A 23 -31.58 -8.99 32.11
N ALA A 24 -31.48 -7.76 32.60
CA ALA A 24 -30.80 -6.66 31.89
C ALA A 24 -29.28 -6.89 31.75
N ARG A 25 -28.67 -7.58 32.71
CA ARG A 25 -27.24 -7.95 32.71
C ARG A 25 -26.86 -8.78 31.48
N GLU A 26 -27.63 -9.82 31.16
CA GLU A 26 -27.32 -10.75 30.07
C GLU A 26 -27.37 -10.04 28.71
N GLN A 27 -28.37 -9.18 28.50
CA GLN A 27 -28.50 -8.42 27.25
C GLN A 27 -27.32 -7.44 27.04
N LEU A 28 -26.90 -6.76 28.11
CA LEU A 28 -25.79 -5.81 28.04
C LEU A 28 -24.44 -6.51 27.87
N GLN A 29 -24.22 -7.66 28.53
CA GLN A 29 -23.02 -8.46 28.31
C GLN A 29 -22.94 -8.98 26.86
N ALA A 30 -24.05 -9.46 26.30
CA ALA A 30 -24.10 -9.90 24.91
C ALA A 30 -23.77 -8.76 23.94
N LEU A 31 -24.33 -7.56 24.16
CA LEU A 31 -24.05 -6.39 23.33
C LEU A 31 -22.58 -5.92 23.45
N ALA A 32 -22.00 -5.96 24.65
CA ALA A 32 -20.60 -5.62 24.87
C ALA A 32 -19.66 -6.60 24.13
N HIS A 33 -19.98 -7.89 24.15
CA HIS A 33 -19.22 -8.92 23.44
C HIS A 33 -19.29 -8.74 21.92
N ASP A 34 -20.49 -8.52 21.36
CA ASP A 34 -20.67 -8.27 19.93
C ASP A 34 -19.93 -6.99 19.49
N THR A 35 -19.97 -5.93 20.29
CA THR A 35 -19.24 -4.68 20.02
C THR A 35 -17.73 -4.93 19.98
N ARG A 36 -17.19 -5.71 20.91
CA ARG A 36 -15.77 -6.09 20.93
C ARG A 36 -15.38 -6.90 19.70
N ASP A 37 -16.20 -7.87 19.31
CA ASP A 37 -15.93 -8.73 18.16
C ASP A 37 -15.96 -7.94 16.85
N ARG A 38 -16.93 -7.02 16.69
CA ARG A 38 -17.00 -6.09 15.55
C ARG A 38 -15.77 -5.19 15.49
N HIS A 39 -15.36 -4.62 16.63
CA HIS A 39 -14.17 -3.77 16.71
C HIS A 39 -12.90 -4.54 16.31
N SER A 40 -12.75 -5.77 16.80
CA SER A 40 -11.64 -6.66 16.45
C SER A 40 -11.60 -6.97 14.95
N ARG A 41 -12.75 -7.32 14.35
CA ARG A 41 -12.85 -7.57 12.89
C ARG A 41 -12.49 -6.34 12.08
N MET A 42 -13.05 -5.18 12.44
CA MET A 42 -12.77 -3.92 11.75
C MET A 42 -11.28 -3.59 11.79
N LYS A 43 -10.64 -3.74 12.96
CA LYS A 43 -9.19 -3.54 13.10
C LYS A 43 -8.41 -4.49 12.20
N LYS A 44 -8.77 -5.77 12.17
CA LYS A 44 -8.11 -6.76 11.30
C LYS A 44 -8.19 -6.33 9.82
N THR A 45 -9.38 -5.94 9.36
CA THR A 45 -9.58 -5.47 7.97
C THR A 45 -8.78 -4.20 7.68
N VAL A 46 -8.73 -3.25 8.62
CA VAL A 46 -7.92 -2.03 8.44
C VAL A 46 -6.43 -2.35 8.34
N ASN A 47 -5.93 -3.29 9.14
CA ASN A 47 -4.53 -3.73 9.05
C ASN A 47 -4.24 -4.41 7.71
N GLU A 48 -5.11 -5.33 7.25
CA GLU A 48 -4.97 -5.99 5.94
C GLU A 48 -4.97 -4.97 4.79
N LEU A 49 -5.81 -3.94 4.87
CA LEU A 49 -5.82 -2.84 3.88
C LEU A 49 -4.53 -2.03 3.91
N GLN A 50 -3.97 -1.76 5.10
CA GLN A 50 -2.69 -1.05 5.23
C GLN A 50 -1.55 -1.86 4.60
N GLU A 51 -1.48 -3.18 4.88
CA GLU A 51 -0.49 -4.07 4.28
C GLU A 51 -0.62 -4.12 2.74
N ALA A 52 -1.84 -4.19 2.22
CA ALA A 52 -2.10 -4.15 0.78
C ALA A 52 -1.67 -2.82 0.14
N LEU A 53 -1.90 -1.69 0.81
CA LEU A 53 -1.47 -0.37 0.35
C LEU A 53 0.06 -0.23 0.37
N ASP A 54 0.73 -0.75 1.40
CA ASP A 54 2.18 -0.76 1.47
C ASP A 54 2.80 -1.62 0.36
N TYR A 55 2.21 -2.79 0.09
CA TYR A 55 2.60 -3.64 -1.03
C TYR A 55 2.39 -2.93 -2.37
N LEU A 56 1.23 -2.29 -2.57
CA LEU A 56 0.95 -1.54 -3.79
C LEU A 56 1.94 -0.39 -3.97
N ARG A 57 2.23 0.35 -2.90
CA ARG A 57 3.20 1.45 -2.92
C ARG A 57 4.59 0.96 -3.33
N LEU A 58 5.04 -0.18 -2.82
CA LEU A 58 6.30 -0.80 -3.24
C LEU A 58 6.25 -1.22 -4.71
N SER A 59 5.15 -1.85 -5.14
CA SER A 59 4.96 -2.30 -6.52
C SER A 59 5.03 -1.14 -7.52
N VAL A 60 4.41 0.00 -7.18
CA VAL A 60 4.48 1.22 -8.00
C VAL A 60 5.92 1.76 -8.07
N LYS A 61 6.68 1.73 -6.98
CA LYS A 61 8.09 2.15 -7.00
C LYS A 61 8.91 1.30 -7.98
N TYR A 62 8.71 -0.02 -7.99
CA TYR A 62 9.37 -0.91 -8.94
C TYR A 62 8.93 -0.64 -10.38
N LEU A 63 7.63 -0.48 -10.62
CA LEU A 63 7.13 -0.19 -11.95
C LEU A 63 7.72 1.11 -12.53
N VAL A 64 7.79 2.16 -11.72
CA VAL A 64 8.39 3.44 -12.13
C VAL A 64 9.90 3.31 -12.36
N PHE A 65 10.58 2.52 -11.52
CA PHE A 65 12.01 2.25 -11.70
C PHE A 65 12.29 1.53 -13.01
N ASP A 66 11.56 0.45 -13.30
CA ASP A 66 11.71 -0.32 -14.53
C ASP A 66 11.35 0.52 -15.77
N LEU A 67 10.32 1.36 -15.66
CA LEU A 67 9.93 2.29 -16.72
C LEU A 67 11.04 3.31 -17.03
N GLU A 68 11.70 3.85 -16.01
CA GLU A 68 12.83 4.77 -16.23
C GLU A 68 14.06 4.05 -16.80
N ALA A 69 14.33 2.81 -16.38
CA ALA A 69 15.41 2.00 -16.94
C ALA A 69 15.19 1.73 -18.43
N THR A 70 14.00 1.28 -18.82
CA THR A 70 13.64 1.03 -20.23
C THR A 70 13.62 2.32 -21.06
N ARG A 71 13.21 3.46 -20.48
CA ARG A 71 13.28 4.76 -21.15
C ARG A 71 14.72 5.17 -21.46
N ARG A 72 15.64 5.01 -20.50
CA ARG A 72 17.07 5.32 -20.69
C ARG A 72 17.71 4.40 -21.72
N GLU A 73 17.40 3.11 -21.68
CA GLU A 73 17.87 2.14 -22.65
C GLU A 73 17.41 2.48 -24.06
N ASN A 74 16.12 2.81 -24.25
CA ASN A 74 15.58 3.21 -25.55
C ASN A 74 16.29 4.46 -26.10
N GLN A 75 16.53 5.47 -25.25
CA GLN A 75 17.27 6.67 -25.64
C GLN A 75 18.71 6.35 -26.06
N TYR A 76 19.39 5.47 -25.33
CA TYR A 76 20.75 5.04 -25.66
C TYR A 76 20.79 4.30 -27.01
N LEU A 77 19.85 3.38 -27.24
CA LEU A 77 19.72 2.65 -28.51
C LEU A 77 19.47 3.59 -29.69
N ARG A 78 18.57 4.59 -29.54
CA ARG A 78 18.30 5.59 -30.59
C ARG A 78 19.54 6.39 -30.96
N LYS A 79 20.29 6.88 -29.96
CA LYS A 79 21.55 7.60 -30.20
C LYS A 79 22.57 6.75 -30.95
N MET A 80 22.69 5.46 -30.63
CA MET A 80 23.58 4.55 -31.36
C MET A 80 23.15 4.37 -32.83
N LEU A 81 21.84 4.28 -33.10
CA LEU A 81 21.32 4.18 -34.46
C LEU A 81 21.55 5.46 -35.27
N GLU A 82 21.32 6.63 -34.67
CA GLU A 82 21.60 7.94 -35.28
C GLU A 82 23.07 8.09 -35.65
N ASN A 83 23.99 7.76 -34.72
CA ASN A 83 25.43 7.80 -34.97
C ASN A 83 25.86 6.84 -36.09
N LYS A 84 25.21 5.68 -36.20
CA LYS A 84 25.53 4.67 -37.23
C LYS A 84 25.05 5.09 -38.62
N HIS A 85 23.93 5.81 -38.73
CA HIS A 85 23.43 6.34 -40.00
C HIS A 85 24.15 7.64 -40.41
N GLY A 86 24.45 8.54 -39.48
CA GLY A 86 25.21 9.78 -39.75
C GLY A 86 26.67 9.56 -40.16
N GLY A 87 27.23 8.36 -39.94
CA GLY A 87 28.56 7.99 -40.41
C GLY A 87 28.63 7.56 -41.88
N ASN A 88 27.49 7.33 -42.53
CA ASN A 88 27.42 6.81 -43.91
C ASN A 88 27.23 7.89 -44.99
N ASP A 89 27.00 9.14 -44.58
CA ASP A 89 26.87 10.33 -45.45
C ASP A 89 28.12 11.23 -45.39
N ARG A 90 29.33 10.65 -45.51
CA ARG A 90 30.49 11.46 -45.90
C ARG A 90 30.49 11.60 -47.41
N PRO A 91 30.41 12.82 -47.98
CA PRO A 91 30.61 12.98 -49.41
C PRO A 91 32.01 12.46 -49.74
N ARG A 92 32.10 11.60 -50.77
CA ARG A 92 33.38 11.30 -51.40
C ARG A 92 33.87 12.62 -51.98
N GLU A 93 34.79 13.27 -51.27
CA GLU A 93 35.49 14.42 -51.82
C GLU A 93 36.16 13.99 -53.12
N ASP A 94 35.88 14.78 -54.15
CA ASP A 94 36.22 14.56 -55.54
C ASP A 94 37.73 14.30 -55.71
N GLU A 95 38.09 13.12 -56.24
CA GLU A 95 39.38 12.91 -56.90
C GLU A 95 39.36 13.70 -58.22
N HIS A 96 39.87 14.92 -58.18
CA HIS A 96 40.32 15.65 -59.36
C HIS A 96 41.85 15.67 -59.37
N ASP A 97 42.44 14.85 -60.22
CA ASP A 97 43.63 15.17 -61.03
C ASP A 97 43.69 14.26 -62.27
#